data_AF-A0A4Q0IZ68-F1
#
_entry.id   AF-A0A4Q0IZ68-F1
#
_cell.length_a   1.000
_cell.length_b   1.000
_cell.length_c   1.000
_cell.angle_alpha   90.00
_cell.angle_beta   90.00
_cell.angle_gamma   90.00
#
_symmetry.space_group_name_H-M   'P 1'
#
loop_
_entity.id
_entity.type
_entity.pdbx_description
1 polymer ?
#
loop_
_entity_poly.entity_id
_entity_poly.type
_entity_poly.pdbx_seq_one_letter_code
_entity_poly.pdbx_strand_id
1 'polypeptide(L)'
;MNTEQKKVTDPVALRSKEITAYLCGPRDYAEGVALYQRYGVNLRLKRQFAVEDTAVIREILFDELRKLAGLSEIEFNHLPRQAVKKTAQLNGAQAKCVILDDKNDESALMELADSFGVTVDELVSPDFQERVLAMDENADRIDELTDELEAARSKYAATPEPVRKMIRFREKYPFLNSTDCPDVLKILVADMFTAYGNYKAAHARLQALGDADSATAAADCETVVTEYLKNREIWDELEYYRENGVILGKAAKFREMEAAEDLTKISDVDLMGQLRSAGVQESKAKKAVEEAKAKKQPNEKAEAAFVKWSNRKKILKAEIDRRKKK
;
A
#
# COMPACT_ATOMS: atom_id res chain seq x y z
N MET A 1 -3.67 -27.51 -27.32
CA MET A 1 -4.55 -27.93 -26.21
C MET A 1 -3.72 -27.92 -24.94
N ASN A 2 -3.88 -26.87 -24.13
CA ASN A 2 -3.01 -26.52 -23.02
C ASN A 2 -3.00 -27.57 -21.92
N THR A 3 -1.84 -28.16 -21.69
CA THR A 3 -1.46 -28.91 -20.49
C THR A 3 -1.16 -27.96 -19.33
N GLU A 4 -2.15 -27.22 -18.85
CA GLU A 4 -2.02 -26.41 -17.64
C GLU A 4 -3.35 -26.32 -16.91
N GLN A 5 -3.74 -27.40 -16.22
CA GLN A 5 -4.75 -27.37 -15.15
C GLN A 5 -4.79 -28.74 -14.46
N LYS A 6 -3.77 -29.02 -13.66
CA LYS A 6 -3.80 -30.05 -12.60
C LYS A 6 -2.66 -29.84 -11.60
N LYS A 7 -2.56 -28.63 -11.03
CA LYS A 7 -1.93 -28.48 -9.70
C LYS A 7 -3.00 -28.79 -8.66
N VAL A 8 -3.20 -30.09 -8.45
CA VAL A 8 -3.79 -30.62 -7.22
C VAL A 8 -2.95 -30.04 -6.07
N THR A 9 -3.58 -29.28 -5.19
CA THR A 9 -3.00 -28.74 -3.97
C THR A 9 -2.59 -29.92 -3.07
N ASP A 10 -1.36 -30.37 -3.26
CA ASP A 10 -0.79 -31.46 -2.48
C ASP A 10 -0.63 -31.01 -1.01
N PRO A 11 -1.37 -31.61 -0.04
CA PRO A 11 -1.35 -31.18 1.36
C PRO A 11 0.05 -31.28 1.99
N VAL A 12 0.92 -32.15 1.46
CA VAL A 12 2.30 -32.30 1.90
C VAL A 12 3.15 -31.08 1.50
N ALA A 13 2.91 -30.53 0.30
CA ALA A 13 3.63 -29.36 -0.19
C ALA A 13 3.24 -28.08 0.55
N LEU A 14 1.99 -27.95 0.97
CA LEU A 14 1.52 -26.82 1.76
C LEU A 14 2.15 -26.82 3.16
N ARG A 15 2.18 -27.98 3.82
CA ARG A 15 2.85 -28.18 5.11
C ARG A 15 4.35 -27.83 5.06
N SER A 16 5.08 -28.32 4.05
CA SER A 16 6.52 -28.06 3.93
C SER A 16 6.80 -26.57 3.75
N LYS A 17 5.96 -25.85 2.99
CA LYS A 17 6.06 -24.39 2.82
C LYS A 17 5.83 -23.62 4.13
N GLU A 18 4.77 -23.95 4.88
CA GLU A 18 4.48 -23.28 6.16
C GLU A 18 5.62 -23.46 7.16
N ILE A 19 6.13 -24.70 7.32
CA ILE A 19 7.20 -24.98 8.26
C ILE A 19 8.51 -24.30 7.82
N THR A 20 8.83 -24.31 6.52
CA THR A 20 10.02 -23.63 6.00
C THR A 20 9.94 -22.11 6.20
N ALA A 21 8.77 -21.50 5.99
CA ALA A 21 8.56 -20.07 6.24
C ALA A 21 8.81 -19.71 7.72
N TYR A 22 8.32 -20.53 8.66
CA TYR A 22 8.59 -20.38 10.08
C TYR A 22 10.09 -20.53 10.42
N LEU A 23 10.76 -21.53 9.86
CA LEU A 23 12.20 -21.78 10.10
C LEU A 23 13.10 -20.67 9.51
N CYS A 24 12.65 -19.96 8.48
CA CYS A 24 13.30 -18.74 7.96
C CYS A 24 13.02 -17.49 8.81
N GLY A 25 11.96 -17.52 9.62
CA GLY A 25 11.49 -16.41 10.42
C GLY A 25 12.17 -16.28 11.80
N PRO A 26 11.53 -15.54 12.74
CA PRO A 26 12.07 -15.30 14.08
C PRO A 26 11.99 -16.50 15.03
N ARG A 27 11.38 -17.61 14.59
CA ARG A 27 11.25 -18.88 15.32
C ARG A 27 10.68 -18.72 16.73
N ASP A 28 9.55 -18.02 16.83
CA ASP A 28 8.80 -17.93 18.08
C ASP A 28 8.42 -19.33 18.56
N TYR A 29 8.63 -19.61 19.85
CA TYR A 29 8.46 -20.96 20.37
C TYR A 29 6.99 -21.42 20.27
N ALA A 30 6.03 -20.56 20.63
CA ALA A 30 4.62 -20.92 20.64
C ALA A 30 4.10 -21.24 19.22
N GLU A 31 4.53 -20.47 18.21
CA GLU A 31 4.22 -20.75 16.80
C GLU A 31 4.79 -22.11 16.35
N GLY A 32 6.02 -22.43 16.75
CA GLY A 32 6.65 -23.72 16.45
C GLY A 32 5.92 -24.90 17.09
N VAL A 33 5.49 -24.75 18.34
CA VAL A 33 4.68 -25.77 19.04
C VAL A 33 3.34 -25.98 18.32
N ALA A 34 2.67 -24.91 17.87
CA ALA A 34 1.42 -25.02 17.12
C ALA A 34 1.60 -25.76 15.78
N LEU A 35 2.68 -25.49 15.05
CA LEU A 35 3.03 -26.22 13.83
C LEU A 35 3.28 -27.71 14.10
N TYR A 36 3.99 -28.04 15.19
CA TYR A 36 4.22 -29.44 15.56
C TYR A 36 2.95 -30.13 16.08
N GLN A 37 2.04 -29.42 16.75
CA GLN A 37 0.75 -29.98 17.14
C GLN A 37 -0.12 -30.34 15.93
N ARG A 38 -0.07 -29.50 14.89
CA ARG A 38 -0.82 -29.69 13.63
C ARG A 38 -0.25 -30.81 12.76
N TYR A 39 1.08 -30.87 12.61
CA TYR A 39 1.74 -31.74 11.63
C TYR A 39 2.60 -32.86 12.22
N GLY A 40 2.95 -32.78 13.50
CA GLY A 40 3.78 -33.76 14.19
C GLY A 40 3.02 -35.04 14.51
N VAL A 41 3.75 -36.16 14.55
CA VAL A 41 3.18 -37.50 14.77
C VAL A 41 3.40 -37.95 16.23
N ASN A 42 4.47 -37.50 16.88
CA ASN A 42 4.86 -38.01 18.20
C ASN A 42 4.08 -37.34 19.34
N LEU A 43 3.18 -38.09 19.97
CA LEU A 43 2.33 -37.61 21.07
C LEU A 43 3.11 -37.20 22.33
N ARG A 44 4.25 -37.85 22.60
CA ARG A 44 5.11 -37.47 23.74
C ARG A 44 5.72 -36.09 23.52
N LEU A 45 6.24 -35.84 22.31
CA LEU A 45 6.84 -34.55 21.95
C LEU A 45 5.79 -33.44 21.92
N LYS A 46 4.56 -33.71 21.45
CA LYS A 46 3.45 -32.74 21.55
C LYS A 46 3.18 -32.28 22.98
N ARG A 47 3.20 -33.21 23.95
CA ARG A 47 3.02 -32.89 25.38
C ARG A 47 4.23 -32.17 25.96
N GLN A 48 5.44 -32.60 25.59
CA GLN A 48 6.68 -32.00 26.09
C GLN A 48 6.83 -30.55 25.62
N PHE A 49 6.60 -30.28 24.33
CA PHE A 49 6.67 -28.93 23.78
C PHE A 49 5.61 -27.98 24.36
N ALA A 50 4.46 -28.50 24.80
CA ALA A 50 3.42 -27.70 25.42
C ALA A 50 3.74 -27.27 26.86
N VAL A 51 4.70 -27.93 27.53
CA VAL A 51 4.97 -27.75 28.97
C VAL A 51 6.34 -27.11 29.22
N GLU A 52 7.36 -27.47 28.45
CA GLU A 52 8.74 -27.05 28.68
C GLU A 52 9.19 -26.06 27.60
N ASP A 53 9.66 -24.87 27.97
CA ASP A 53 10.38 -23.95 27.09
C ASP A 53 11.82 -23.77 27.58
N THR A 54 12.69 -24.70 27.19
CA THR A 54 14.14 -24.61 27.44
C THR A 54 14.91 -24.60 26.12
N ALA A 55 16.15 -24.14 26.14
CA ALA A 55 17.00 -24.08 24.94
C ALA A 55 17.14 -25.45 24.25
N VAL A 56 17.30 -26.52 25.03
CA VAL A 56 17.40 -27.90 24.52
C VAL A 56 16.10 -28.34 23.85
N ILE A 57 14.96 -28.02 24.44
CA ILE A 57 13.65 -28.38 23.88
C ILE A 57 13.36 -27.59 22.60
N ARG A 58 13.80 -26.33 22.52
CA ARG A 58 13.74 -25.52 21.30
C ARG A 58 14.54 -26.14 20.15
N GLU A 59 15.75 -26.61 20.43
CA GLU A 59 16.58 -27.30 19.42
C GLU A 59 15.91 -28.58 18.92
N ILE A 60 15.34 -29.37 19.83
CA ILE A 60 14.59 -30.59 19.48
C ILE A 60 13.36 -30.24 18.62
N LEU A 61 12.62 -29.19 18.96
CA LEU A 61 11.48 -28.71 18.17
C LEU A 61 11.89 -28.30 16.76
N PHE A 62 13.01 -27.58 16.60
CA PHE A 62 13.50 -27.14 15.29
C PHE A 62 13.98 -28.32 14.43
N ASP A 63 14.67 -29.30 15.02
CA ASP A 63 15.09 -30.49 14.27
C ASP A 63 13.89 -31.32 13.82
N GLU A 64 12.87 -31.44 14.66
CA GLU A 64 11.63 -32.13 14.32
C GLU A 64 10.85 -31.39 13.21
N LEU A 65 10.73 -30.06 13.29
CA LEU A 65 10.11 -29.25 12.23
C LEU A 65 10.91 -29.31 10.92
N ARG A 66 12.25 -29.31 10.99
CA ARG A 66 13.12 -29.52 9.81
C ARG A 66 12.82 -30.85 9.12
N LYS A 67 12.74 -31.95 9.88
CA LYS A 67 12.36 -33.27 9.34
C LYS A 67 10.97 -33.25 8.72
N LEU A 68 10.01 -32.58 9.37
CA LEU A 68 8.64 -32.46 8.86
C LEU A 68 8.54 -31.61 7.58
N ALA A 69 9.48 -30.69 7.36
CA ALA A 69 9.60 -29.89 6.14
C ALA A 69 10.37 -30.61 5.01
N GLY A 70 11.06 -31.73 5.32
CA GLY A 70 11.87 -32.46 4.35
C GLY A 70 13.24 -31.84 4.07
N LEU A 71 13.71 -30.94 4.94
CA LEU A 71 14.99 -30.23 4.77
C LEU A 71 16.14 -31.07 5.33
N SER A 72 17.27 -31.12 4.63
CA SER A 72 18.53 -31.62 5.17
C SER A 72 19.11 -30.66 6.21
N GLU A 73 20.05 -31.15 7.03
CA GLU A 73 20.75 -30.31 8.02
C GLU A 73 21.56 -29.20 7.34
N ILE A 74 22.12 -29.47 6.16
CA ILE A 74 22.86 -28.50 5.36
C ILE A 74 21.92 -27.40 4.85
N GLU A 75 20.76 -27.75 4.29
CA GLU A 75 19.78 -26.77 3.81
C GLU A 75 19.24 -25.91 4.95
N PHE A 76 18.97 -26.52 6.11
CA PHE A 76 18.52 -25.82 7.30
C PHE A 76 19.52 -24.76 7.79
N ASN A 77 20.81 -25.08 7.77
CA ASN A 77 21.87 -24.16 8.19
C ASN A 77 22.07 -23.00 7.20
N HIS A 78 21.72 -23.19 5.92
CA HIS A 78 21.82 -22.17 4.87
C HIS A 78 20.51 -21.38 4.66
N LEU A 79 19.46 -21.64 5.45
CA LEU A 79 18.21 -20.87 5.33
C LEU A 79 18.44 -19.38 5.63
N PRO A 80 17.82 -18.48 4.85
CA PRO A 80 17.90 -17.05 5.11
C PRO A 80 17.26 -16.73 6.46
N ARG A 81 17.98 -16.03 7.33
CA ARG A 81 17.44 -15.52 8.60
C ARG A 81 16.73 -14.18 8.35
N GLN A 82 15.42 -14.20 8.30
CA GLN A 82 14.63 -12.98 8.24
C GLN A 82 14.56 -12.36 9.64
N ALA A 83 14.93 -11.08 9.74
CA ALA A 83 14.87 -10.37 11.01
C ALA A 83 13.43 -10.26 11.53
N VAL A 84 13.27 -10.21 12.85
CA VAL A 84 11.99 -9.88 13.51
C VAL A 84 11.47 -8.58 12.90
N LYS A 85 10.39 -8.65 12.12
CA LYS A 85 9.64 -7.46 11.73
C LYS A 85 9.03 -6.93 13.03
N LYS A 86 9.59 -5.87 13.61
CA LYS A 86 8.99 -5.20 14.76
C LYS A 86 7.62 -4.69 14.33
N THR A 87 6.56 -5.40 14.67
CA THR A 87 5.20 -4.88 14.67
C THR A 87 5.19 -3.71 15.64
N ALA A 88 4.88 -2.51 15.16
CA ALA A 88 4.79 -1.31 16.00
C ALA A 88 3.78 -1.57 17.12
N GLN A 89 4.25 -1.60 18.36
CA GLN A 89 3.41 -1.72 19.55
C GLN A 89 2.99 -0.31 19.97
N LEU A 90 1.69 -0.04 19.97
CA LEU A 90 1.10 1.12 20.65
C LEU A 90 0.41 0.61 21.92
N ASN A 91 0.86 1.09 23.08
CA ASN A 91 0.21 0.93 24.39
C ASN A 91 -0.12 -0.52 24.82
N GLY A 92 0.85 -1.45 24.73
CA GLY A 92 0.76 -2.75 25.40
C GLY A 92 -0.31 -3.73 24.89
N ALA A 93 -1.12 -3.33 23.90
CA ALA A 93 -1.98 -4.23 23.17
C ALA A 93 -1.24 -4.68 21.90
N GLN A 94 -1.17 -6.00 21.68
CA GLN A 94 -0.76 -6.54 20.39
C GLN A 94 -1.73 -6.04 19.33
N ALA A 95 -1.34 -5.02 18.58
CA ALA A 95 -2.04 -4.68 17.35
C ALA A 95 -1.88 -5.91 16.45
N LYS A 96 -2.96 -6.68 16.31
CA LYS A 96 -3.06 -7.74 15.30
C LYS A 96 -2.85 -7.02 13.97
N CYS A 97 -1.61 -7.03 13.47
CA CYS A 97 -1.35 -6.81 12.07
C CYS A 97 -2.04 -7.99 11.40
N VAL A 98 -3.32 -7.81 11.11
CA VAL A 98 -3.98 -8.65 10.14
C VAL A 98 -3.28 -8.28 8.84
N ILE A 99 -2.26 -9.07 8.50
CA ILE A 99 -1.94 -9.26 7.10
C ILE A 99 -3.20 -9.91 6.55
N LEU A 100 -4.13 -9.08 6.09
CA LEU A 100 -5.26 -9.53 5.29
C LEU A 100 -4.64 -9.96 3.97
N ASP A 101 -4.40 -11.25 3.84
CA ASP A 101 -4.17 -11.89 2.54
C ASP A 101 -5.49 -11.95 1.71
N ASP A 102 -6.56 -11.27 2.16
CA ASP A 102 -7.84 -11.15 1.46
C ASP A 102 -7.91 -9.92 0.55
N LYS A 103 -6.99 -9.84 -0.43
CA LYS A 103 -7.27 -9.01 -1.62
C LYS A 103 -8.54 -9.45 -2.35
N ASN A 104 -9.01 -10.67 -2.09
CA ASN A 104 -10.13 -11.30 -2.75
C ASN A 104 -11.48 -10.72 -2.30
N ASP A 105 -11.63 -10.38 -1.02
CA ASP A 105 -12.90 -9.88 -0.48
C ASP A 105 -13.18 -8.42 -0.88
N GLU A 106 -12.13 -7.58 -0.93
CA GLU A 106 -12.25 -6.22 -1.46
C GLU A 106 -12.58 -6.22 -2.96
N SER A 107 -11.94 -7.10 -3.74
CA SER A 107 -12.19 -7.25 -5.19
C SER A 107 -13.61 -7.73 -5.45
N ALA A 108 -14.08 -8.73 -4.70
CA ALA A 108 -15.42 -9.29 -4.87
C ALA A 108 -16.53 -8.25 -4.56
N LEU A 109 -16.35 -7.40 -3.53
CA LEU A 109 -17.30 -6.32 -3.24
C LEU A 109 -17.33 -5.27 -4.35
N MET A 110 -16.16 -4.88 -4.89
CA MET A 110 -16.09 -3.93 -6.01
C MET A 110 -16.68 -4.52 -7.29
N GLU A 111 -16.39 -5.78 -7.63
CA GLU A 111 -16.93 -6.46 -8.81
C GLU A 111 -18.46 -6.59 -8.73
N LEU A 112 -19.00 -6.90 -7.54
CA LEU A 112 -20.44 -6.96 -7.32
C LEU A 112 -21.06 -5.56 -7.47
N ALA A 113 -20.46 -4.53 -6.90
CA ALA A 113 -20.92 -3.14 -7.05
C ALA A 113 -20.90 -2.68 -8.52
N ASP A 114 -19.82 -3.00 -9.25
CA ASP A 114 -19.68 -2.73 -10.68
C ASP A 114 -20.73 -3.47 -11.52
N SER A 115 -21.09 -4.71 -11.15
CA SER A 115 -22.13 -5.48 -11.85
C SER A 115 -23.50 -4.82 -11.79
N PHE A 116 -23.78 -4.09 -10.71
CA PHE A 116 -25.00 -3.30 -10.52
C PHE A 116 -24.84 -1.83 -10.94
N GLY A 117 -23.64 -1.40 -11.33
CA GLY A 117 -23.33 -0.01 -11.67
C GLY A 117 -23.48 0.96 -10.49
N VAL A 118 -23.33 0.48 -9.26
CA VAL A 118 -23.45 1.28 -8.03
C VAL A 118 -22.14 1.26 -7.23
N THR A 119 -22.03 2.11 -6.22
CA THR A 119 -20.90 2.07 -5.28
C THR A 119 -21.10 0.98 -4.23
N VAL A 120 -20.04 0.48 -3.59
CA VAL A 120 -20.10 -0.49 -2.49
C VAL A 120 -20.94 0.04 -1.31
N ASP A 121 -20.89 1.34 -1.01
CA ASP A 121 -21.74 1.95 0.03
C ASP A 121 -23.23 1.97 -0.36
N GLU A 122 -23.55 2.10 -1.65
CA GLU A 122 -24.93 1.98 -2.15
C GLU A 122 -25.37 0.51 -2.19
N LEU A 123 -24.50 -0.41 -2.66
CA LEU A 123 -24.73 -1.85 -2.70
C LEU A 123 -25.14 -2.43 -1.34
N VAL A 124 -24.47 -1.99 -0.27
CA VAL A 124 -24.73 -2.45 1.11
C VAL A 124 -25.82 -1.63 1.83
N SER A 125 -26.47 -0.70 1.13
CA SER A 125 -27.59 0.09 1.65
C SER A 125 -28.89 -0.72 1.65
N PRO A 126 -29.71 -0.64 2.72
CA PRO A 126 -31.05 -1.24 2.74
C PRO A 126 -31.92 -0.81 1.55
N ASP A 127 -31.83 0.47 1.15
CA ASP A 127 -32.63 1.06 0.07
C ASP A 127 -32.31 0.45 -1.31
N PHE A 128 -31.06 0.01 -1.50
CA PHE A 128 -30.63 -0.63 -2.74
C PHE A 128 -31.11 -2.07 -2.80
N GLN A 129 -31.02 -2.80 -1.69
CA GLN A 129 -31.55 -4.16 -1.58
C GLN A 129 -33.05 -4.20 -1.87
N GLU A 130 -33.84 -3.29 -1.28
CA GLU A 130 -35.27 -3.20 -1.56
C GLU A 130 -35.57 -2.90 -3.03
N ARG A 131 -34.78 -2.01 -3.65
CA ARG A 131 -34.90 -1.67 -5.07
C ARG A 131 -34.59 -2.85 -5.99
N VAL A 132 -33.49 -3.56 -5.75
CA VAL A 132 -33.05 -4.70 -6.58
C VAL A 132 -34.03 -5.87 -6.48
N LEU A 133 -34.55 -6.14 -5.29
CA LEU A 133 -35.52 -7.22 -5.07
C LEU A 133 -36.91 -6.88 -5.62
N ALA A 134 -37.24 -5.60 -5.80
CA ALA A 134 -38.49 -5.14 -6.40
C ALA A 134 -38.48 -5.11 -7.94
N MET A 135 -37.35 -5.38 -8.59
CA MET A 135 -37.27 -5.43 -10.06
C MET A 135 -37.80 -6.76 -10.59
N ASP A 136 -38.75 -6.70 -11.53
CA ASP A 136 -39.39 -7.88 -12.13
C ASP A 136 -38.38 -8.85 -12.79
N GLU A 137 -37.26 -8.34 -13.29
CA GLU A 137 -36.18 -9.12 -13.90
C GLU A 137 -35.45 -10.03 -12.90
N ASN A 138 -35.52 -9.70 -11.61
CA ASN A 138 -34.85 -10.43 -10.53
C ASN A 138 -35.79 -11.41 -9.82
N ALA A 139 -37.08 -11.46 -10.20
CA ALA A 139 -38.12 -12.24 -9.51
C ALA A 139 -37.75 -13.72 -9.32
N ASP A 140 -37.09 -14.33 -10.30
CA ASP A 140 -36.67 -15.73 -10.26
C ASP A 140 -35.39 -15.98 -9.44
N ARG A 141 -34.67 -14.92 -9.04
CA ARG A 141 -33.39 -14.97 -8.31
C ARG A 141 -33.43 -14.18 -6.99
N ILE A 142 -34.62 -13.81 -6.50
CA ILE A 142 -34.81 -13.00 -5.28
C ILE A 142 -34.10 -13.65 -4.08
N ASP A 143 -34.25 -14.95 -3.88
CA ASP A 143 -33.64 -15.64 -2.73
C ASP A 143 -32.11 -15.62 -2.82
N GLU A 144 -31.55 -15.90 -4.00
CA GLU A 144 -30.09 -15.86 -4.24
C GLU A 144 -29.52 -14.44 -4.05
N LEU A 145 -30.17 -13.43 -4.63
CA LEU A 145 -29.76 -12.03 -4.52
C LEU A 145 -29.89 -11.49 -3.10
N THR A 146 -30.89 -11.96 -2.35
CA THR A 146 -31.04 -11.61 -0.94
C THR A 146 -29.87 -12.15 -0.13
N ASP A 147 -29.51 -13.42 -0.31
CA ASP A 147 -28.37 -14.04 0.36
C ASP A 147 -27.05 -13.36 -0.03
N GLU A 148 -26.85 -13.02 -1.31
CA GLU A 148 -25.66 -12.33 -1.80
C GLU A 148 -25.52 -10.91 -1.22
N LEU A 149 -26.59 -10.11 -1.21
CA LEU A 149 -26.58 -8.75 -0.67
C LEU A 149 -26.43 -8.75 0.85
N GLU A 150 -27.08 -9.68 1.56
CA GLU A 150 -26.92 -9.82 3.01
C GLU A 150 -25.51 -10.28 3.38
N ALA A 151 -24.93 -11.21 2.62
CA ALA A 151 -23.53 -11.61 2.77
C ALA A 151 -22.58 -10.43 2.50
N ALA A 152 -22.79 -9.65 1.44
CA ALA A 152 -21.99 -8.47 1.12
C ALA A 152 -22.06 -7.42 2.23
N ARG A 153 -23.27 -7.14 2.75
CA ARG A 153 -23.49 -6.21 3.86
C ARG A 153 -22.83 -6.67 5.15
N SER A 154 -22.99 -7.95 5.49
CA SER A 154 -22.39 -8.56 6.69
C SER A 154 -20.86 -8.51 6.62
N LYS A 155 -20.27 -8.87 5.47
CA LYS A 155 -18.82 -8.78 5.23
C LYS A 155 -18.31 -7.34 5.29
N TYR A 156 -19.00 -6.40 4.65
CA TYR A 156 -18.61 -4.98 4.68
C TYR A 156 -18.72 -4.38 6.09
N ALA A 157 -19.70 -4.80 6.88
CA ALA A 157 -19.83 -4.39 8.28
C ALA A 157 -18.74 -5.00 9.19
N ALA A 158 -18.34 -6.25 8.94
CA ALA A 158 -17.25 -6.93 9.63
C ALA A 158 -15.86 -6.39 9.25
N THR A 159 -15.76 -5.72 8.09
CA THR A 159 -14.52 -5.15 7.59
C THR A 159 -14.09 -3.94 8.44
N PRO A 160 -12.83 -3.90 8.93
CA PRO A 160 -12.33 -2.77 9.72
C PRO A 160 -12.49 -1.42 9.00
N GLU A 161 -12.80 -0.36 9.76
CA GLU A 161 -12.94 1.00 9.23
C GLU A 161 -11.83 1.46 8.27
N PRO A 162 -10.53 1.20 8.54
CA PRO A 162 -9.45 1.57 7.64
C PRO A 162 -9.60 0.94 6.24
N VAL A 163 -10.05 -0.31 6.18
CA VAL A 163 -10.25 -1.05 4.94
C VAL A 163 -11.47 -0.52 4.19
N ARG A 164 -12.58 -0.26 4.89
CA ARG A 164 -13.77 0.39 4.29
C ARG A 164 -13.44 1.76 3.68
N LYS A 165 -12.57 2.54 4.33
CA LYS A 165 -12.07 3.82 3.80
C LYS A 165 -11.20 3.61 2.55
N MET A 166 -10.41 2.54 2.51
CA MET A 166 -9.60 2.18 1.34
C MET A 166 -10.46 1.77 0.14
N ILE A 167 -11.53 1.00 0.37
CA ILE A 167 -12.51 0.62 -0.66
C ILE A 167 -13.09 1.88 -1.30
N ARG A 168 -13.68 2.77 -0.49
CA ARG A 168 -14.23 4.05 -0.96
C ARG A 168 -13.21 4.93 -1.67
N PHE A 169 -11.96 4.90 -1.21
CA PHE A 169 -10.89 5.68 -1.82
C PHE A 169 -10.54 5.15 -3.22
N ARG A 170 -10.51 3.83 -3.41
CA ARG A 170 -10.26 3.21 -4.71
C ARG A 170 -11.43 3.37 -5.68
N GLU A 171 -12.67 3.36 -5.19
CA GLU A 171 -13.85 3.72 -6.00
C GLU A 171 -13.78 5.17 -6.48
N LYS A 172 -13.36 6.10 -5.61
CA LYS A 172 -13.16 7.50 -5.98
C LYS A 172 -12.01 7.71 -6.97
N TYR A 173 -11.00 6.85 -6.94
CA TYR A 173 -9.83 6.89 -7.80
C TYR A 173 -9.65 5.57 -8.57
N PRO A 174 -10.50 5.28 -9.57
CA PRO A 174 -10.52 3.98 -10.26
C PRO A 174 -9.18 3.60 -10.90
N PHE A 175 -8.38 4.60 -11.30
CA PHE A 175 -7.06 4.37 -11.87
C PHE A 175 -6.12 3.63 -10.92
N LEU A 176 -6.32 3.69 -9.60
CA LEU A 176 -5.50 2.95 -8.63
C LEU A 176 -5.67 1.43 -8.73
N ASN A 177 -6.77 0.96 -9.31
CA ASN A 177 -7.03 -0.46 -9.56
C ASN A 177 -6.46 -0.93 -10.91
N SER A 178 -6.08 0.00 -11.80
CA SER A 178 -5.50 -0.34 -13.09
C SER A 178 -4.04 -0.78 -12.98
N THR A 179 -3.65 -1.76 -13.79
CA THR A 179 -2.25 -2.19 -13.95
C THR A 179 -1.38 -1.11 -14.58
N ASP A 180 -1.98 -0.20 -15.35
CA ASP A 180 -1.28 0.91 -16.04
C ASP A 180 -1.08 2.14 -15.13
N CYS A 181 -1.48 2.05 -13.85
CA CYS A 181 -1.27 3.13 -12.89
C CYS A 181 0.23 3.35 -12.63
N PRO A 182 0.75 4.58 -12.83
CA PRO A 182 2.12 4.91 -12.47
C PRO A 182 2.40 4.56 -11.00
N ASP A 183 3.49 3.84 -10.75
CA ASP A 183 3.86 3.40 -9.39
C ASP A 183 4.07 4.58 -8.44
N VAL A 184 4.44 5.74 -8.98
CA VAL A 184 4.58 6.97 -8.22
C VAL A 184 3.27 7.37 -7.55
N LEU A 185 2.11 7.21 -8.21
CA LEU A 185 0.81 7.54 -7.61
C LEU A 185 0.46 6.57 -6.48
N LYS A 186 0.82 5.29 -6.61
CA LYS A 186 0.63 4.29 -5.54
C LYS A 186 1.46 4.66 -4.31
N ILE A 187 2.70 5.10 -4.52
CA ILE A 187 3.59 5.58 -3.45
C ILE A 187 3.00 6.84 -2.80
N LEU A 188 2.53 7.80 -3.59
CA LEU A 188 1.88 9.01 -3.06
C LEU A 188 0.67 8.68 -2.20
N VAL A 189 -0.17 7.74 -2.61
CA VAL A 189 -1.31 7.29 -1.80
C VAL A 189 -0.85 6.69 -0.47
N ALA A 190 0.22 5.89 -0.46
CA ALA A 190 0.80 5.37 0.78
C ALA A 190 1.35 6.49 1.69
N ASP A 191 2.05 7.47 1.11
CA ASP A 191 2.54 8.64 1.83
C ASP A 191 1.40 9.51 2.36
N MET A 192 0.28 9.62 1.64
CA MET A 192 -0.92 10.34 2.04
C MET A 192 -1.51 9.75 3.33
N PHE A 193 -1.65 8.42 3.40
CA PHE A 193 -2.11 7.74 4.60
C PHE A 193 -1.16 7.92 5.78
N THR A 194 0.15 7.88 5.51
CA THR A 194 1.18 8.09 6.53
C THR A 194 1.10 9.52 7.07
N ALA A 195 1.02 10.53 6.19
CA ALA A 195 0.89 11.93 6.56
C ALA A 195 -0.40 12.21 7.35
N TYR A 196 -1.52 11.60 6.95
CA TYR A 196 -2.77 11.71 7.69
C TYR A 196 -2.69 11.06 9.08
N GLY A 197 -2.03 9.89 9.19
CA GLY A 197 -1.79 9.24 10.48
C GLY A 197 -0.95 10.10 11.43
N ASN A 198 0.13 10.68 10.92
CA ASN A 198 1.01 11.60 11.65
C ASN A 198 0.27 12.87 12.08
N TYR A 199 -0.51 13.46 11.16
CA TYR A 199 -1.37 14.61 11.44
C TYR A 199 -2.35 14.30 12.58
N LYS A 200 -3.07 13.17 12.52
CA LYS A 200 -4.05 12.78 13.55
C LYS A 200 -3.38 12.54 14.89
N ALA A 201 -2.23 11.88 14.90
CA ALA A 201 -1.47 11.61 16.12
C ALA A 201 -0.93 12.90 16.76
N ALA A 202 -0.35 13.80 15.97
CA ALA A 202 0.15 15.09 16.43
C ALA A 202 -1.00 15.99 16.91
N HIS A 203 -2.12 16.01 16.19
CA HIS A 203 -3.31 16.76 16.61
C HIS A 203 -3.90 16.25 17.93
N ALA A 204 -3.93 14.92 18.13
CA ALA A 204 -4.35 14.34 19.41
C ALA A 204 -3.39 14.68 20.56
N ARG A 205 -2.07 14.72 20.30
CA ARG A 205 -1.08 15.18 21.29
C ARG A 205 -1.28 16.64 21.64
N LEU A 206 -1.52 17.51 20.65
CA LEU A 206 -1.83 18.92 20.88
C LEU A 206 -3.10 19.12 21.69
N GLN A 207 -4.14 18.32 21.46
CA GLN A 207 -5.37 18.39 22.27
C GLN A 207 -5.15 17.94 23.72
N ALA A 208 -4.21 17.02 23.95
CA ALA A 208 -3.88 16.50 25.28
C ALA A 208 -2.88 17.40 26.04
N LEU A 209 -1.99 18.10 25.32
CA LEU A 209 -1.15 19.15 25.88
C LEU A 209 -2.04 20.36 26.20
N GLY A 210 -2.24 20.64 27.49
CA GLY A 210 -2.80 21.93 27.91
C GLY A 210 -1.86 23.10 27.58
N ASP A 211 -2.29 24.33 27.87
CA ASP A 211 -1.56 25.58 27.60
C ASP A 211 -0.16 25.72 28.24
N ALA A 212 0.27 24.74 29.04
CA ALA A 212 1.46 24.85 29.89
C ALA A 212 2.80 24.51 29.18
N ASP A 213 2.79 23.71 28.10
CA ASP A 213 4.02 23.13 27.53
C ASP A 213 4.33 23.68 26.12
N SER A 214 4.69 24.97 26.08
CA SER A 214 4.77 25.79 24.87
C SER A 214 5.75 25.26 23.80
N ALA A 215 6.88 24.67 24.19
CA ALA A 215 7.90 24.22 23.24
C ALA A 215 7.49 22.94 22.50
N THR A 216 6.94 21.95 23.24
CA THR A 216 6.44 20.70 22.67
C THR A 216 5.18 20.95 21.84
N ALA A 217 4.31 21.86 22.30
CA ALA A 217 3.14 22.30 21.54
C ALA A 217 3.52 23.01 20.23
N ALA A 218 4.58 23.80 20.20
CA ALA A 218 5.04 24.45 18.97
C ALA A 218 5.54 23.42 17.93
N ALA A 219 6.32 22.42 18.35
CA ALA A 219 6.84 21.38 17.48
C ALA A 219 5.73 20.46 16.92
N ASP A 220 4.75 20.08 17.75
CA ASP A 220 3.60 19.31 17.28
C ASP A 220 2.69 20.17 16.37
N CYS A 221 2.54 21.48 16.61
CA CYS A 221 1.85 22.41 15.70
C CYS A 221 2.52 22.46 14.32
N GLU A 222 3.85 22.61 14.29
CA GLU A 222 4.62 22.61 13.05
C GLU A 222 4.47 21.28 12.29
N THR A 223 4.48 20.17 13.02
CA THR A 223 4.26 18.82 12.45
C THR A 223 2.87 18.70 11.86
N VAL A 224 1.83 19.15 12.57
CA VAL A 224 0.44 19.14 12.09
C VAL A 224 0.31 19.93 10.79
N VAL A 225 0.87 21.14 10.73
CA VAL A 225 0.82 22.00 9.54
C VAL A 225 1.59 21.36 8.38
N THR A 226 2.80 20.87 8.64
CA THR A 226 3.65 20.27 7.60
C THR A 226 3.03 19.02 7.00
N GLU A 227 2.53 18.11 7.83
CA GLU A 227 1.89 16.88 7.37
C GLU A 227 0.56 17.15 6.69
N TYR A 228 -0.20 18.17 7.14
CA TYR A 228 -1.41 18.62 6.45
C TYR A 228 -1.11 19.17 5.05
N LEU A 229 -0.09 20.02 4.91
CA LEU A 229 0.32 20.59 3.62
C LEU A 229 0.80 19.51 2.66
N LYS A 230 1.64 18.57 3.14
CA LYS A 230 2.07 17.40 2.34
C LYS A 230 0.87 16.57 1.88
N ASN A 231 -0.05 16.26 2.79
CA ASN A 231 -1.27 15.54 2.46
C ASN A 231 -2.09 16.30 1.40
N ARG A 232 -2.23 17.62 1.53
CA ARG A 232 -2.96 18.46 0.56
C ARG A 232 -2.30 18.47 -0.83
N GLU A 233 -0.98 18.57 -0.90
CA GLU A 233 -0.24 18.48 -2.18
C GLU A 233 -0.48 17.14 -2.88
N ILE A 234 -0.51 16.04 -2.12
CA ILE A 234 -0.80 14.70 -2.67
C ILE A 234 -2.24 14.62 -3.17
N TRP A 235 -3.20 15.16 -2.42
CA TRP A 235 -4.60 15.21 -2.83
C TRP A 235 -4.79 15.97 -4.15
N ASP A 236 -4.15 17.14 -4.29
CA ASP A 236 -4.21 17.95 -5.51
C ASP A 236 -3.62 17.20 -6.72
N GLU A 237 -2.58 16.40 -6.50
CA GLU A 237 -1.94 15.57 -7.53
C GLU A 237 -2.86 14.43 -8.01
N LEU A 238 -3.51 13.73 -7.07
CA LEU A 238 -4.43 12.63 -7.37
C LEU A 238 -5.69 13.13 -8.08
N GLU A 239 -6.23 14.26 -7.65
CA GLU A 239 -7.39 14.88 -8.29
C GLU A 239 -7.08 15.31 -9.72
N TYR A 240 -5.91 15.94 -9.92
CA TYR A 240 -5.47 16.36 -11.24
C TYR A 240 -5.25 15.17 -12.18
N TYR A 241 -4.65 14.08 -11.68
CA TYR A 241 -4.46 12.86 -12.47
C TYR A 241 -5.79 12.21 -12.84
N ARG A 242 -6.78 12.21 -11.93
CA ARG A 242 -8.14 11.71 -12.21
C ARG A 242 -8.79 12.47 -13.36
N GLU A 243 -8.62 13.80 -13.41
CA GLU A 243 -9.27 14.65 -14.42
C GLU A 243 -8.52 14.73 -15.75
N ASN A 244 -7.18 14.72 -15.72
CA ASN A 244 -6.35 15.02 -16.89
C ASN A 244 -5.55 13.81 -17.39
N GLY A 245 -5.43 12.74 -16.59
CA GLY A 245 -4.59 11.57 -16.88
C GLY A 245 -3.09 11.85 -16.90
N VAL A 246 -2.67 13.04 -16.45
CA VAL A 246 -1.27 13.49 -16.46
C VAL A 246 -0.83 13.85 -15.05
N ILE A 247 0.41 13.51 -14.73
CA ILE A 247 1.05 13.86 -13.46
C ILE A 247 1.38 15.36 -13.45
N LEU A 248 0.86 16.09 -12.46
CA LEU A 248 1.12 17.50 -12.19
C LEU A 248 2.55 17.72 -11.66
N GLY A 249 3.08 16.75 -10.91
CA GLY A 249 4.46 16.72 -10.42
C GLY A 249 4.76 17.75 -9.33
N LYS A 250 3.76 18.18 -8.56
CA LYS A 250 3.90 19.16 -7.48
C LYS A 250 4.26 18.54 -6.14
N ALA A 251 3.79 17.32 -5.89
CA ALA A 251 4.02 16.63 -4.63
C ALA A 251 5.52 16.53 -4.30
N ALA A 252 5.87 16.73 -3.03
CA ALA A 252 7.25 16.66 -2.53
C ALA A 252 8.03 15.42 -2.99
N LYS A 253 7.36 14.27 -3.14
CA LYS A 253 7.98 13.03 -3.65
C LYS A 253 8.55 13.14 -5.06
N PHE A 254 7.95 13.94 -5.95
CA PHE A 254 8.54 14.17 -7.26
C PHE A 254 9.83 14.98 -7.17
N ARG A 255 9.91 15.93 -6.22
CA ARG A 255 11.16 16.68 -5.96
C ARG A 255 12.23 15.77 -5.37
N GLU A 256 11.86 14.86 -4.47
CA GLU A 256 12.78 13.87 -3.88
C GLU A 256 13.32 12.88 -4.92
N MET A 257 12.45 12.32 -5.77
CA MET A 257 12.89 11.42 -6.85
C MET A 257 13.75 12.15 -7.90
N GLU A 258 13.40 13.39 -8.24
CA GLU A 258 14.19 14.22 -9.15
C GLU A 258 15.56 14.58 -8.57
N ALA A 259 15.68 14.71 -7.24
CA ALA A 259 16.93 14.93 -6.52
C ALA A 259 17.75 13.65 -6.32
N ALA A 260 17.09 12.50 -6.19
CA ALA A 260 17.72 11.18 -6.05
C ALA A 260 18.14 10.57 -7.41
N GLU A 261 17.67 11.13 -8.52
CA GLU A 261 18.09 10.74 -9.87
C GLU A 261 19.57 11.10 -10.06
N ASP A 262 20.43 10.10 -9.91
CA ASP A 262 21.84 10.23 -10.17
C ASP A 262 22.06 10.38 -11.68
N LEU A 263 22.09 11.64 -12.13
CA LEU A 263 22.29 12.00 -13.54
C LEU A 263 23.62 11.48 -14.09
N THR A 264 24.54 10.96 -13.26
CA THR A 264 25.78 10.31 -13.70
C THR A 264 25.57 8.90 -14.26
N LYS A 265 24.47 8.24 -13.89
CA LYS A 265 24.12 6.87 -14.31
C LYS A 265 23.22 6.82 -15.54
N ILE A 266 22.59 7.93 -15.88
CA ILE A 266 21.73 8.05 -17.07
C ILE A 266 22.60 8.03 -18.34
N SER A 267 22.17 7.36 -19.40
CA SER A 267 22.93 7.33 -20.67
C SER A 267 22.94 8.72 -21.35
N ASP A 268 23.92 8.98 -22.22
CA ASP A 268 23.98 10.27 -22.95
C ASP A 268 22.76 10.50 -23.85
N VAL A 269 22.21 9.41 -24.41
CA VAL A 269 21.01 9.43 -25.25
C VAL A 269 19.80 9.82 -24.42
N ASP A 270 19.66 9.24 -23.23
CA ASP A 270 18.55 9.52 -22.31
C ASP A 270 18.66 10.93 -21.71
N LEU A 271 19.87 11.42 -21.39
CA LEU A 271 20.09 12.80 -20.96
C LEU A 271 19.67 13.82 -22.03
N MET A 272 20.01 13.57 -23.30
CA MET A 272 19.58 14.43 -24.41
C MET A 272 18.06 14.34 -24.63
N GLY A 273 17.46 13.14 -24.49
CA GLY A 273 16.01 12.94 -24.54
C GLY A 273 15.28 13.71 -23.45
N GLN A 274 15.76 13.61 -22.21
CA GLN A 274 15.24 14.36 -21.07
C GLN A 274 15.43 15.87 -21.24
N LEU A 275 16.56 16.34 -21.79
CA LEU A 275 16.79 17.77 -22.07
C LEU A 275 15.78 18.31 -23.10
N ARG A 276 15.53 17.53 -24.16
CA ARG A 276 14.54 17.89 -25.18
C ARG A 276 13.14 17.93 -24.58
N SER A 277 12.78 16.93 -23.79
CA SER A 277 11.48 16.87 -23.09
C SER A 277 11.30 18.06 -22.14
N ALA A 278 12.30 18.35 -21.31
CA ALA A 278 12.29 19.49 -20.40
C ALA A 278 12.15 20.83 -21.14
N GLY A 279 12.80 20.98 -22.30
CA GLY A 279 12.64 22.17 -23.15
C GLY A 279 11.22 22.33 -23.73
N VAL A 280 10.58 21.23 -24.13
CA VAL A 280 9.18 21.24 -24.60
C VAL A 280 8.24 21.63 -23.45
N GLN A 281 8.43 21.06 -22.26
CA GLN A 281 7.59 21.34 -21.11
C GLN A 281 7.80 22.76 -20.55
N GLU A 282 9.04 23.26 -20.55
CA GLU A 282 9.35 24.67 -20.23
C GLU A 282 8.61 25.62 -21.19
N SER A 283 8.61 25.33 -22.49
CA SER A 283 7.90 26.14 -23.48
C SER A 283 6.38 26.13 -23.28
N LYS A 284 5.80 24.96 -22.99
CA LYS A 284 4.37 24.82 -22.67
C LYS A 284 4.00 25.58 -21.39
N ALA A 285 4.78 25.42 -20.33
CA ALA A 285 4.57 26.12 -19.06
C ALA A 285 4.71 27.65 -19.24
N LYS A 286 5.70 28.11 -20.02
CA LYS A 286 5.86 29.54 -20.35
C LYS A 286 4.63 30.09 -21.07
N LYS A 287 4.10 29.37 -22.07
CA LYS A 287 2.86 29.79 -22.77
C LYS A 287 1.67 29.86 -21.81
N ALA A 288 1.51 28.86 -20.93
CA ALA A 288 0.43 28.86 -19.93
C ALA A 288 0.54 30.03 -18.93
N VAL A 289 1.76 30.42 -18.53
CA VAL A 289 2.00 31.61 -17.70
C VAL A 289 1.62 32.88 -18.45
N GLU A 290 2.01 33.03 -19.71
CA GLU A 290 1.69 34.21 -20.51
C GLU A 290 0.19 34.32 -20.83
N GLU A 291 -0.50 33.20 -21.08
CA GLU A 291 -1.95 33.15 -21.24
C GLU A 291 -2.70 33.49 -19.94
N ALA A 292 -2.19 33.04 -18.80
CA ALA A 292 -2.74 33.36 -17.48
C ALA A 292 -2.60 34.86 -17.17
N LYS A 293 -1.43 35.45 -17.47
CA LYS A 293 -1.21 36.90 -17.39
C LYS A 293 -2.12 37.68 -18.32
N ALA A 294 -2.32 37.22 -19.56
CA ALA A 294 -3.23 37.85 -20.51
C ALA A 294 -4.69 37.85 -20.03
N LYS A 295 -5.10 36.79 -19.31
CA LYS A 295 -6.42 36.66 -18.67
C LYS A 295 -6.53 37.36 -17.31
N LYS A 296 -5.47 38.03 -16.84
CA LYS A 296 -5.35 38.64 -15.50
C LYS A 296 -5.69 37.69 -14.34
N GLN A 297 -5.52 36.38 -14.55
CA GLN A 297 -5.67 35.36 -13.51
C GLN A 297 -4.28 34.78 -13.23
N PRO A 298 -3.70 35.00 -12.04
CA PRO A 298 -2.42 34.40 -11.70
C PRO A 298 -2.58 32.88 -11.65
N ASN A 299 -1.77 32.18 -12.45
CA ASN A 299 -1.71 30.73 -12.42
C ASN A 299 -0.41 30.29 -11.75
N GLU A 300 -0.42 30.28 -10.42
CA GLU A 300 0.71 29.82 -9.59
C GLU A 300 1.17 28.40 -9.97
N LYS A 301 0.25 27.56 -10.47
CA LYS A 301 0.60 26.20 -10.95
C LYS A 301 1.46 26.26 -12.22
N ALA A 302 1.14 27.14 -13.16
CA ALA A 302 1.91 27.33 -14.40
C ALA A 302 3.28 27.97 -14.13
N GLU A 303 3.35 28.92 -13.18
CA GLU A 303 4.62 29.55 -12.78
C GLU A 303 5.55 28.57 -12.06
N ALA A 304 5.01 27.77 -11.13
CA ALA A 304 5.77 26.71 -10.48
C ALA A 304 6.28 25.66 -11.49
N ALA A 305 5.44 25.28 -12.47
CA ALA A 305 5.84 24.38 -13.55
C ALA A 305 6.96 24.99 -14.41
N PHE A 306 6.88 26.28 -14.76
CA PHE A 306 7.93 26.96 -15.52
C PHE A 306 9.27 26.98 -14.77
N VAL A 307 9.26 27.31 -13.48
CA VAL A 307 10.46 27.31 -12.63
C VAL A 307 11.07 25.90 -12.55
N LYS A 308 10.24 24.87 -12.34
CA LYS A 308 10.68 23.46 -12.29
C LYS A 308 11.39 23.05 -13.58
N TRP A 309 10.73 23.20 -14.74
CA TRP A 309 11.29 22.76 -16.02
C TRP A 309 12.51 23.57 -16.45
N SER A 310 12.56 24.87 -16.12
CA SER A 310 13.73 25.73 -16.32
C SER A 310 14.93 25.25 -15.49
N ASN A 311 14.74 24.94 -14.21
CA ASN A 311 15.80 24.42 -13.35
C ASN A 311 16.27 23.04 -13.79
N ARG A 312 15.35 22.11 -14.11
CA ARG A 312 15.68 20.77 -14.62
C ARG A 312 16.50 20.84 -15.91
N LYS A 313 16.12 21.71 -16.84
CA LYS A 313 16.88 21.96 -18.08
C LYS A 313 18.30 22.46 -17.80
N LYS A 314 18.47 23.38 -16.84
CA LYS A 314 19.81 23.86 -16.44
C LYS A 314 20.68 22.74 -15.89
N ILE A 315 20.13 21.89 -15.01
CA ILE A 315 20.86 20.77 -14.41
C ILE A 315 21.25 19.75 -15.49
N LEU A 316 20.32 19.34 -16.36
CA LEU A 316 20.60 18.40 -17.45
C LEU A 316 21.65 18.94 -18.43
N LYS A 317 21.58 20.23 -18.77
CA LYS A 317 22.57 20.89 -19.63
C LYS A 317 23.95 20.92 -18.97
N ALA A 318 24.02 21.23 -17.68
CA ALA A 318 25.28 21.24 -16.95
C ALA A 318 25.93 19.84 -16.89
N GLU A 319 25.13 18.78 -16.73
CA GLU A 319 25.62 17.40 -16.75
C GLU A 319 26.11 16.99 -18.14
N ILE A 320 25.37 17.31 -19.21
CA ILE A 320 25.81 17.05 -20.60
C ILE A 320 27.11 17.80 -20.89
N ASP A 321 27.22 19.07 -20.49
CA ASP A 321 28.42 19.87 -20.70
C ASP A 321 29.62 19.34 -19.87
N ARG A 322 29.38 18.75 -18.70
CA ARG A 322 30.40 18.06 -17.90
C ARG A 322 30.92 16.81 -18.62
N ARG A 323 30.03 16.02 -19.24
CA ARG A 323 30.40 14.81 -19.99
C ARG A 323 31.17 15.11 -21.27
N LYS A 324 30.81 16.19 -21.97
CA LYS A 324 31.54 16.67 -23.16
C LYS A 324 32.95 17.20 -22.88
N LYS A 325 33.24 17.57 -21.63
CA LYS A 325 34.56 18.08 -21.19
C LYS A 325 35.49 16.97 -20.66
N LYS A 326 34.98 15.75 -20.51
CA LYS A 326 35.77 14.54 -20.22
C LYS A 326 36.18 13.86 -21.51
#